data_AF-A0A1Y1MTV9-F1
#
_entry.id   AF-A0A1Y1MTV9-F1
#
_cell.length_a   1.000
_cell.length_b   1.000
_cell.length_c   1.000
_cell.angle_alpha   90.00
_cell.angle_beta   90.00
_cell.angle_gamma   90.00
#
_symmetry.space_group_name_H-M   'P 1'
#
loop_
_entity.id
_entity.type
_entity.pdbx_description
1 polymer ?
#
loop_
_entity_poly.entity_id
_entity_poly.type
_entity_poly.pdbx_seq_one_letter_code
_entity_poly.pdbx_strand_id
1 'polypeptide(L)'
;CSSTTENVSNLQMRVNLTAFARECDRYGVSDRSAASLSSALLQDLGIVNEQDTSKIIDRNKVRRERERHRKELQYKNMEVGVEALYFDGRKDKSLTQTKKGDKYYYSTITEEHIS
;
A
#
# COMPACT_ATOMS: atom_id res chain seq x y z
N CYS A 1 -49.25 -25.97 8.10
CA CYS A 1 -47.90 -25.85 8.69
C CYS A 1 -46.98 -25.27 7.64
N SER A 2 -46.89 -23.94 7.59
CA SER A 2 -46.14 -23.22 6.57
C SER A 2 -44.73 -23.01 7.10
N SER A 3 -43.75 -23.67 6.49
CA SER A 3 -42.33 -23.57 6.83
C SER A 3 -41.83 -22.14 6.59
N THR A 4 -41.43 -21.47 7.67
CA THR A 4 -40.70 -20.20 7.66
C THR A 4 -39.32 -20.45 7.06
N THR A 5 -39.11 -19.99 5.82
CA THR A 5 -37.78 -19.88 5.23
C THR A 5 -37.07 -18.71 5.91
N GLU A 6 -36.17 -19.00 6.85
CA GLU A 6 -35.30 -17.98 7.41
C GLU A 6 -34.40 -17.42 6.31
N ASN A 7 -34.51 -16.11 6.07
CA ASN A 7 -33.59 -15.36 5.24
C ASN A 7 -32.22 -15.41 5.90
N VAL A 8 -31.35 -16.32 5.44
CA VAL A 8 -29.93 -16.29 5.77
C VAL A 8 -29.36 -15.02 5.14
N SER A 9 -29.38 -13.93 5.91
CA SER A 9 -28.70 -12.70 5.57
C SER A 9 -27.27 -13.05 5.18
N ASN A 10 -26.84 -12.60 4.00
CA ASN A 10 -25.50 -12.80 3.46
C ASN A 10 -24.52 -11.97 4.31
N LEU A 11 -24.26 -12.44 5.54
CA LEU A 11 -23.32 -11.85 6.48
C LEU A 11 -21.93 -12.16 5.93
N GLN A 12 -21.45 -11.30 5.03
CA GLN A 12 -20.07 -11.33 4.62
C GLN A 12 -19.22 -11.15 5.88
N MET A 13 -18.53 -12.23 6.30
CA MET A 13 -17.62 -12.23 7.43
C MET A 13 -16.45 -11.27 7.16
N ARG A 14 -16.64 -10.00 7.49
CA ARG A 14 -15.62 -8.96 7.37
C ARG A 14 -14.79 -8.96 8.64
N VAL A 15 -13.56 -9.48 8.52
CA VAL A 15 -12.54 -9.33 9.55
C VAL A 15 -11.91 -7.96 9.36
N ASN A 16 -11.94 -7.11 10.40
CA ASN A 16 -11.23 -5.84 10.38
C ASN A 16 -9.73 -6.11 10.56
N LEU A 17 -8.94 -5.85 9.53
CA LEU A 17 -7.49 -6.12 9.53
C LEU A 17 -6.67 -4.82 9.47
N THR A 18 -7.21 -3.69 9.92
CA THR A 18 -6.56 -2.37 9.76
C THR A 18 -5.11 -2.36 10.27
N ALA A 19 -4.86 -2.86 11.48
CA ALA A 19 -3.52 -2.91 12.06
C ALA A 19 -2.58 -3.81 11.25
N PHE A 20 -3.05 -5.00 10.89
CA PHE A 20 -2.29 -5.97 10.10
C PHE A 20 -1.96 -5.43 8.70
N ALA A 21 -2.94 -4.83 8.02
CA ALA A 21 -2.78 -4.20 6.71
C ALA A 21 -1.75 -3.05 6.75
N ARG A 22 -1.80 -2.21 7.80
CA ARG A 22 -0.82 -1.14 8.00
C ARG A 22 0.60 -1.67 8.15
N GLU A 23 0.81 -2.70 8.96
CA GLU A 23 2.15 -3.30 9.09
C GLU A 23 2.59 -3.98 7.79
N CYS A 24 1.68 -4.61 7.03
CA CYS A 24 2.00 -5.14 5.71
C CYS A 24 2.48 -4.05 4.73
N ASP A 25 1.82 -2.90 4.72
CA ASP A 25 2.24 -1.74 3.92
C ASP A 25 3.61 -1.22 4.39
N ARG A 26 3.82 -1.10 5.72
CA ARG A 26 5.08 -0.64 6.32
C ARG A 26 6.28 -1.51 5.94
N TYR A 27 6.14 -2.83 5.98
CA TYR A 27 7.22 -3.77 5.71
C TYR A 27 7.25 -4.28 4.26
N GLY A 28 6.41 -3.74 3.37
CA GLY A 28 6.38 -4.14 1.96
C GLY A 28 5.96 -5.59 1.73
N VAL A 29 5.15 -6.16 2.62
CA VAL A 29 4.73 -7.57 2.53
C VAL A 29 3.75 -7.75 1.37
N SER A 30 3.98 -8.78 0.56
CA SER A 30 3.07 -9.13 -0.54
C SER A 30 1.72 -9.63 0.00
N ASP A 31 0.61 -9.36 -0.70
CA ASP A 31 -0.72 -9.80 -0.24
C ASP A 31 -0.81 -11.33 -0.08
N ARG A 32 -0.08 -12.08 -0.90
CA ARG A 32 -0.03 -13.55 -0.82
C ARG A 32 0.72 -14.00 0.43
N SER A 33 1.89 -13.41 0.69
CA SER A 33 2.68 -13.69 1.89
C SER A 33 1.90 -13.33 3.15
N ALA A 34 1.26 -12.16 3.18
CA ALA A 34 0.43 -11.71 4.29
C ALA A 34 -0.74 -12.67 4.57
N ALA A 35 -1.45 -13.10 3.54
CA ALA A 35 -2.54 -14.07 3.68
C ALA A 35 -2.06 -15.42 4.22
N SER A 36 -0.94 -15.92 3.72
CA SER A 36 -0.34 -17.18 4.18
C SER A 36 0.10 -17.10 5.64
N LEU A 37 0.86 -16.06 6.01
CA LEU A 37 1.37 -15.87 7.37
C LEU A 37 0.23 -15.69 8.37
N SER A 38 -0.75 -14.84 8.04
CA SER A 38 -1.88 -14.58 8.94
C SER A 38 -2.79 -15.81 9.08
N SER A 39 -3.04 -16.56 8.01
CA SER A 39 -3.82 -17.80 8.11
C SER A 39 -3.11 -18.87 8.94
N ALA A 40 -1.78 -19.00 8.81
CA ALA A 40 -0.98 -19.89 9.65
C ALA A 40 -1.02 -19.47 11.12
N LEU A 41 -0.82 -18.17 11.42
CA LEU A 41 -0.94 -17.66 12.79
C LEU A 41 -2.33 -17.91 13.38
N LEU A 42 -3.41 -17.78 12.60
CA LEU A 42 -4.76 -18.07 13.07
C LEU A 42 -4.98 -19.57 13.33
N GLN A 43 -4.29 -20.45 12.61
CA GLN A 43 -4.29 -21.89 12.88
C GLN A 43 -3.54 -22.22 14.17
N ASP A 44 -2.34 -21.65 14.36
CA ASP A 44 -1.53 -21.83 15.57
C ASP A 44 -2.27 -21.34 16.83
N LEU A 45 -3.05 -20.26 16.69
CA LEU A 45 -3.91 -19.72 17.75
C LEU A 45 -5.24 -20.47 17.93
N GLY A 46 -5.52 -21.49 17.10
CA GLY A 46 -6.76 -22.28 17.16
C GLY A 46 -8.02 -21.52 16.75
N ILE A 47 -7.90 -20.32 16.18
CA ILE A 47 -9.02 -19.50 15.70
C ILE A 47 -9.57 -20.07 14.38
N VAL A 48 -8.69 -20.64 13.56
CA VAL A 48 -9.05 -21.38 12.36
C VAL A 48 -8.67 -22.83 12.58
N ASN A 49 -9.57 -23.75 12.24
CA ASN A 49 -9.30 -25.19 12.25
C ASN A 49 -10.00 -25.86 11.08
N GLU A 50 -9.89 -27.18 10.97
CA GLU A 50 -10.50 -27.95 9.88
C GLU A 50 -12.03 -27.86 9.87
N GLN A 51 -12.63 -27.62 11.04
CA GLN A 51 -14.08 -27.55 11.22
C GLN A 51 -14.62 -26.14 10.95
N ASP A 52 -13.87 -25.10 11.31
CA ASP A 52 -14.21 -23.69 11.10
C ASP A 52 -13.10 -22.94 10.35
N THR A 53 -13.34 -22.78 9.05
CA THR A 53 -12.48 -22.05 8.11
C THR A 53 -12.96 -20.64 7.82
N SER A 54 -14.03 -20.21 8.49
CA SER A 54 -14.74 -18.97 8.18
C SER A 54 -13.87 -17.71 8.40
N LYS A 55 -12.91 -17.80 9.32
CA LYS A 55 -11.95 -16.75 9.69
C LYS A 55 -10.65 -16.73 8.87
N ILE A 56 -10.48 -17.63 7.90
CA ILE A 56 -9.29 -17.64 7.02
C ILE A 56 -9.09 -16.28 6.36
N ILE A 57 -7.84 -15.82 6.34
CA ILE A 57 -7.48 -14.55 5.71
C ILE A 57 -6.93 -14.85 4.32
N ASP A 58 -7.78 -14.66 3.31
CA ASP A 58 -7.38 -14.76 1.91
C ASP A 58 -6.68 -13.49 1.41
N ARG A 59 -6.01 -13.61 0.27
CA ARG A 59 -5.31 -12.50 -0.41
C ARG A 59 -6.24 -11.29 -0.67
N ASN A 60 -7.49 -11.54 -1.05
CA ASN A 60 -8.45 -10.48 -1.36
C ASN A 60 -8.96 -9.77 -0.10
N LYS A 61 -9.04 -10.44 1.05
CA LYS A 61 -9.30 -9.82 2.36
C LYS A 61 -8.17 -8.85 2.71
N VAL A 62 -6.91 -9.29 2.59
CA VAL A 62 -5.74 -8.41 2.82
C VAL A 62 -5.78 -7.21 1.88
N ARG A 63 -5.94 -7.45 0.57
CA ARG A 63 -5.95 -6.39 -0.43
C ARG A 63 -7.05 -5.35 -0.18
N ARG A 64 -8.28 -5.79 0.13
CA ARG A 64 -9.40 -4.90 0.42
C ARG A 64 -9.14 -4.02 1.64
N GLU A 65 -8.61 -4.59 2.71
CA GLU A 65 -8.31 -3.84 3.93
C GLU A 65 -7.16 -2.85 3.71
N ARG A 66 -6.13 -3.20 2.92
CA ARG A 66 -5.07 -2.26 2.49
C ARG A 66 -5.61 -1.12 1.63
N GLU A 67 -6.48 -1.42 0.68
CA GLU A 67 -7.11 -0.37 -0.15
C GLU A 67 -8.00 0.56 0.69
N ARG A 68 -8.74 0.01 1.65
CA ARG A 68 -9.54 0.81 2.60
C ARG A 68 -8.64 1.73 3.43
N HIS A 69 -7.58 1.18 4.03
CA HIS A 69 -6.66 1.93 4.86
C HIS A 69 -5.94 3.04 4.08
N ARG A 70 -5.49 2.76 2.85
CA ARG A 70 -4.86 3.76 1.99
C ARG A 70 -5.82 4.88 1.59
N LYS A 71 -7.09 4.56 1.28
CA LYS A 71 -8.11 5.58 1.02
C LYS A 71 -8.35 6.47 2.24
N GLU A 72 -8.51 5.87 3.42
CA GLU A 72 -8.67 6.62 4.69
C GLU A 72 -7.51 7.59 4.92
N LEU A 73 -6.26 7.16 4.69
CA LEU A 73 -5.08 8.02 4.80
C LEU A 73 -5.09 9.14 3.75
N GLN A 74 -5.48 8.84 2.51
CA GLN A 74 -5.56 9.83 1.45
C GLN A 74 -6.59 10.94 1.78
N TYR A 75 -7.77 10.57 2.28
CA TYR A 75 -8.78 11.56 2.69
C TYR A 75 -8.25 12.47 3.81
N LYS A 76 -7.60 11.91 4.83
CA LYS A 76 -6.97 12.69 5.91
C LYS A 76 -5.90 13.64 5.39
N ASN A 77 -5.10 13.20 4.42
CA ASN A 77 -4.07 14.03 3.82
C ASN A 77 -4.65 15.10 2.88
N MET A 78 -5.83 14.89 2.29
CA MET A 78 -6.51 15.91 1.48
C MET A 78 -7.11 17.05 2.32
N GLU A 79 -7.53 16.77 3.57
CA GLU A 79 -7.92 17.83 4.51
C GLU A 79 -6.73 18.76 4.82
N VAL A 80 -5.53 18.21 4.83
CA VAL A 80 -4.25 18.94 4.95
C VAL A 80 -3.76 19.27 3.54
N GLY A 81 -4.46 20.18 2.84
CA GLY A 81 -4.11 20.56 1.47
C GLY A 81 -2.61 20.80 1.29
N VAL A 82 -2.01 20.12 0.30
CA VAL A 82 -0.60 20.34 -0.06
C VAL A 82 -0.51 21.68 -0.79
N GLU A 83 0.02 22.70 -0.11
CA GLU A 83 0.14 24.06 -0.67
C GLU A 83 1.23 24.13 -1.76
N ALA A 84 2.37 23.46 -1.54
CA ALA A 84 3.45 23.36 -2.51
C ALA A 84 4.37 22.17 -2.19
N LEU A 85 5.00 21.62 -3.23
CA LEU A 85 6.14 20.70 -3.12
C LEU A 85 7.40 21.49 -3.44
N TYR A 86 8.30 21.63 -2.47
CA TYR A 86 9.59 22.29 -2.65
C TYR A 86 10.68 21.24 -2.87
N PHE A 87 11.65 21.56 -3.73
CA PHE A 87 12.90 20.81 -3.79
C PHE A 87 13.70 21.05 -2.49
N ASP A 88 14.54 20.10 -2.10
CA ASP A 88 15.44 20.23 -0.95
C ASP A 88 16.58 21.24 -1.17
N GLY A 89 16.59 21.90 -2.34
CA GLY A 89 17.55 22.92 -2.75
C GLY A 89 18.88 22.35 -3.25
N ARG A 90 18.99 21.03 -3.46
CA ARG A 90 20.18 20.41 -4.04
C ARG A 90 20.32 20.83 -5.50
N LYS A 91 21.54 21.27 -5.82
CA LYS A 91 21.92 21.65 -7.17
C LYS A 91 23.03 20.73 -7.67
N ASP A 92 22.80 20.12 -8.81
CA ASP A 92 23.77 19.28 -9.48
C ASP A 92 24.57 20.09 -10.48
N LYS A 93 25.89 19.84 -10.49
CA LYS A 93 26.80 20.43 -11.46
C LYS A 93 27.08 19.40 -12.54
N SER A 94 26.64 19.71 -13.76
CA SER A 94 26.86 18.87 -14.93
C SER A 94 27.89 19.52 -15.85
N LEU A 95 28.91 18.77 -16.25
CA LEU A 95 29.87 19.22 -17.26
C LEU A 95 29.23 19.04 -18.64
N THR A 96 29.04 20.15 -19.36
CA THR A 96 28.53 20.16 -20.72
C THR A 96 29.62 20.54 -21.71
N GLN A 97 29.53 19.98 -22.91
CA GLN A 97 30.45 20.30 -24.00
C GLN A 97 29.65 20.95 -25.14
N THR A 98 30.03 22.15 -25.54
CA THR A 98 29.40 22.89 -26.64
C THR A 98 30.38 23.04 -27.81
N LYS A 99 29.95 22.71 -29.03
CA LYS A 99 30.75 22.90 -30.24
C LYS A 99 30.55 24.31 -30.81
N LYS A 100 31.64 25.02 -31.10
CA LYS A 100 31.62 26.32 -31.80
C LYS A 100 32.65 26.27 -32.93
N GLY A 101 32.17 26.27 -34.19
CA GLY A 101 33.01 25.99 -35.35
C GLY A 101 33.60 24.57 -35.28
N ASP A 102 34.91 24.45 -35.45
CA ASP A 102 35.64 23.16 -35.38
C ASP A 102 36.18 22.83 -33.98
N LYS A 103 35.94 23.67 -32.96
CA LYS A 103 36.43 23.44 -31.59
C LYS A 103 35.30 23.13 -30.61
N TYR A 104 35.63 22.31 -29.62
CA TYR A 104 34.76 21.98 -28.49
C TYR A 104 35.18 22.74 -27.24
N TYR A 105 34.19 23.23 -26.50
CA TYR A 105 34.37 23.99 -25.27
C TYR A 105 33.60 23.32 -24.14
N TYR A 106 34.24 23.18 -22.99
CA TYR A 106 33.59 22.67 -21.78
C TYR A 106 33.07 23.81 -20.92
N SER A 107 31.90 23.61 -20.35
CA SER A 107 31.29 24.49 -19.36
C SER A 107 30.63 23.65 -18.28
N THR A 108 30.56 24.18 -17.06
CA THR A 108 29.78 23.57 -16.00
C THR A 108 28.45 24.30 -15.91
N ILE A 109 27.35 23.57 -16.06
CA ILE A 109 26.01 24.07 -15.76
C ILE A 109 25.61 23.61 -14.37
N THR A 110 24.84 24.43 -13.67
CA THR A 110 24.29 24.10 -12.35
C THR A 110 22.79 24.11 -12.48
N GLU A 111 22.15 22.98 -12.23
CA GLU A 111 20.71 22.78 -12.36
C GLU A 111 20.16 22.23 -11.05
N GLU A 112 18.85 22.41 -10.81
CA GLU A 112 18.19 21.77 -9.67
C GLU A 112 18.23 20.25 -9.83
N HIS A 113 18.54 19.52 -8.75
CA HIS A 113 18.55 18.06 -8.75
C HIS A 113 17.13 17.52 -8.86
N ILE A 114 16.88 16.69 -9.87
CA ILE A 114 15.60 15.98 -10.06
C ILE A 114 15.80 14.52 -9.61
N SER A 115 15.16 14.14 -8.51
CA SER A 115 15.12 12.75 -8.01
C SER A 115 13.99 11.93 -8.61
#